data_AF-A0A7V7WRC5-F1
#
_entry.id   AF-A0A7V7WRC5-F1
#
_cell.length_a   1.000
_cell.length_b   1.000
_cell.length_c   1.000
_cell.angle_alpha   90.00
_cell.angle_beta   90.00
_cell.angle_gamma   90.00
#
_symmetry.space_group_name_H-M   'P 1'
#
loop_
_entity.id
_entity.type
_entity.pdbx_description
1 polymer ?
#
loop_
_entity_poly.entity_id
_entity_poly.type
_entity_poly.pdbx_seq_one_letter_code
_entity_poly.pdbx_strand_id
1 'polypeptide(L)'
;MAHAWLKNPPRAVDHLAAEAARERQSQLTKPPGALGELERLAIRLAGLQGRERPQAGNVWISVFAGDHGVAEEGVSAFPQAVTAEMIKNFARGGAAISVLARHLAATLEVIDLGTAGGLDGVPGVRHVALGRGSANLARTAAMSESQLAGALLEGRAAALRALSARAEVFIGGEMGIANTTAATALACALLHEKPARLAGPGTGLDASGVAHKCQVIASALDLHGSALHEPSEALRRVGGFEIAALAGAYVACAQEGLPVLVDGFIASSAALAAERLCPGVGEFFLFSHASAEPGHARLIEALRGRPLLSLDLRLGEGSGAAVALPLLRLACALHGGMATFAEAAVSTKL
;
A
#
# COMPACT_ATOMS: atom_id res chain seq x y z
N MET A 1 -0.42 21.10 15.22
CA MET A 1 -1.78 20.52 15.34
C MET A 1 -2.18 19.63 14.16
N ALA A 2 -1.66 19.81 12.93
CA ALA A 2 -2.10 19.06 11.73
C ALA A 2 -1.92 17.51 11.80
N HIS A 3 -0.95 17.01 12.55
CA HIS A 3 -0.68 15.57 12.69
C HIS A 3 -1.28 14.93 13.94
N ALA A 4 -2.10 15.66 14.71
CA ALA A 4 -2.60 15.16 16.00
C ALA A 4 -3.37 13.82 15.87
N TRP A 5 -4.07 13.63 14.75
CA TRP A 5 -4.84 12.42 14.46
C TRP A 5 -3.98 11.17 14.29
N LEU A 6 -2.69 11.28 13.91
CA LEU A 6 -1.78 10.14 13.81
C LEU A 6 -1.50 9.49 15.18
N LYS A 7 -1.72 10.23 16.27
CA LYS A 7 -1.54 9.73 17.65
C LYS A 7 -2.72 8.89 18.14
N ASN A 8 -3.85 8.91 17.43
CA ASN A 8 -4.94 8.02 17.77
C ASN A 8 -4.51 6.58 17.44
N PRO A 9 -4.66 5.63 18.37
CA PRO A 9 -4.26 4.26 18.10
C PRO A 9 -5.12 3.63 17.00
N PRO A 10 -4.63 2.60 16.30
CA PRO A 10 -5.47 1.78 15.45
C PRO A 10 -6.59 1.14 16.26
N ARG A 11 -7.68 0.73 15.59
CA ARG A 11 -8.75 -0.03 16.23
C ARG A 11 -8.18 -1.36 16.74
N ALA A 12 -8.64 -1.83 17.90
CA ALA A 12 -8.25 -3.15 18.39
C ALA A 12 -8.84 -4.25 17.50
N VAL A 13 -8.05 -5.30 17.23
CA VAL A 13 -8.51 -6.51 16.55
C VAL A 13 -9.52 -7.23 17.44
N ASP A 14 -10.64 -7.67 16.88
CA ASP A 14 -11.65 -8.42 17.60
C ASP A 14 -11.25 -9.90 17.73
N HIS A 15 -10.65 -10.23 18.87
CA HIS A 15 -10.22 -11.59 19.18
C HIS A 15 -11.39 -12.58 19.33
N LEU A 16 -12.59 -12.12 19.72
CA LEU A 16 -13.76 -12.98 19.83
C LEU A 16 -14.27 -13.37 18.45
N ALA A 17 -14.33 -12.41 17.51
CA ALA A 17 -14.69 -12.69 16.13
C ALA A 17 -13.66 -13.61 15.43
N ALA A 18 -12.37 -13.39 15.69
CA ALA A 18 -11.31 -14.26 15.17
C ALA A 18 -11.42 -15.69 15.73
N GLU A 19 -11.74 -15.85 17.01
CA GLU A 19 -11.89 -17.17 17.62
C GLU A 19 -13.16 -17.88 17.15
N ALA A 20 -14.29 -17.17 17.03
CA ALA A 20 -15.51 -17.71 16.43
C ALA A 20 -15.26 -18.19 14.98
N ALA A 21 -14.50 -17.42 14.19
CA ALA A 21 -14.11 -17.84 12.84
C ALA A 21 -13.19 -19.06 12.85
N ARG A 22 -12.29 -19.18 13.83
CA ARG A 22 -11.43 -20.36 14.00
C ARG A 22 -12.24 -21.61 14.35
N GLU A 23 -13.17 -21.48 15.29
CA GLU A 23 -14.08 -22.55 15.68
C GLU A 23 -14.89 -23.01 14.47
N ARG A 24 -15.50 -22.08 13.73
CA ARG A 24 -16.19 -22.40 12.48
C ARG A 24 -15.30 -23.12 11.47
N GLN A 25 -14.07 -22.63 11.24
CA GLN A 25 -13.11 -23.27 10.32
C GLN A 25 -12.82 -24.74 10.67
N SER A 26 -12.87 -25.09 11.96
CA SER A 26 -12.65 -26.45 12.44
C SER A 26 -13.84 -27.40 12.17
N GLN A 27 -15.04 -26.84 11.99
CA GLN A 27 -16.29 -27.58 11.77
C GLN A 27 -16.62 -27.78 10.29
N LEU A 28 -16.02 -27.02 9.37
CA LEU A 28 -16.27 -27.13 7.93
C LEU A 28 -15.90 -28.51 7.39
N THR A 29 -16.66 -29.03 6.42
CA THR A 29 -16.51 -30.36 5.81
C THR A 29 -15.21 -30.51 4.99
N LYS A 30 -14.08 -30.50 5.69
CA LYS A 30 -12.71 -30.66 5.17
C LYS A 30 -11.79 -31.13 6.30
N PRO A 31 -10.66 -31.79 6.00
CA PRO A 31 -9.63 -32.00 7.01
C PRO A 31 -9.15 -30.66 7.60
N PRO A 32 -8.88 -30.57 8.92
CA PRO A 32 -8.38 -29.34 9.54
C PRO A 32 -7.12 -28.81 8.82
N GLY A 33 -7.13 -27.53 8.46
CA GLY A 33 -6.00 -26.87 7.79
C GLY A 33 -5.84 -27.19 6.29
N ALA A 34 -6.70 -28.00 5.67
CA ALA A 34 -6.57 -28.41 4.27
C ALA A 34 -6.65 -27.24 3.25
N LEU A 35 -7.24 -26.10 3.62
CA LEU A 35 -7.27 -24.91 2.76
C LEU A 35 -6.14 -23.90 3.06
N GLY A 36 -5.22 -24.25 3.97
CA GLY A 36 -3.97 -23.52 4.19
C GLY A 36 -4.15 -22.03 4.48
N GLU A 37 -3.58 -21.18 3.61
CA GLU A 37 -3.59 -19.72 3.78
C GLU A 37 -4.99 -19.11 3.69
N LEU A 38 -5.92 -19.72 2.93
CA LEU A 38 -7.30 -19.23 2.85
C LEU A 38 -8.00 -19.29 4.20
N GLU A 39 -7.70 -20.30 5.03
CA GLU A 39 -8.23 -20.41 6.39
C GLU A 39 -7.72 -19.28 7.28
N ARG A 40 -6.41 -18.99 7.19
CA ARG A 40 -5.77 -17.92 7.97
C ARG A 40 -6.29 -16.54 7.55
N LEU A 41 -6.50 -16.32 6.25
CA LEU A 41 -7.07 -15.09 5.73
C LEU A 41 -8.49 -14.86 6.25
N ALA A 42 -9.35 -15.88 6.22
CA ALA A 42 -10.70 -15.77 6.75
C ALA A 42 -10.69 -15.44 8.25
N ILE A 43 -9.90 -16.16 9.06
CA ILE A 43 -9.80 -15.88 10.51
C ILE A 43 -9.27 -14.46 10.77
N ARG A 44 -8.25 -14.04 10.01
CA ARG A 44 -7.67 -12.70 10.16
C ARG A 44 -8.68 -11.63 9.80
N LEU A 45 -9.36 -11.74 8.65
CA LEU A 45 -10.39 -10.79 8.24
C LEU A 45 -11.56 -10.75 9.23
N ALA A 46 -11.94 -11.89 9.82
CA ALA A 46 -12.99 -11.94 10.85
C ALA A 46 -12.66 -11.06 12.05
N GLY A 47 -11.42 -11.15 12.55
CA GLY A 47 -10.95 -10.31 13.65
C GLY A 47 -10.82 -8.83 13.27
N LEU A 48 -10.35 -8.53 12.06
CA LEU A 48 -10.26 -7.13 11.60
C LEU A 48 -11.63 -6.48 11.39
N GLN A 49 -12.62 -7.24 10.95
CA GLN A 49 -13.97 -6.75 10.66
C GLN A 49 -14.96 -6.90 11.82
N GLY A 50 -14.57 -7.56 12.92
CA GLY A 50 -15.44 -7.80 14.08
C GLY A 50 -16.66 -8.68 13.77
N ARG A 51 -16.51 -9.67 12.88
CA ARG A 51 -17.59 -10.61 12.52
C ARG A 51 -17.05 -11.99 12.22
N GLU A 52 -17.74 -13.04 12.70
CA GLU A 52 -17.37 -14.45 12.46
C GLU A 52 -17.19 -14.74 10.97
N ARG A 53 -18.10 -14.25 10.12
CA ARG A 53 -18.08 -14.47 8.67
C ARG A 53 -17.68 -13.19 7.95
N PRO A 54 -16.37 -12.95 7.70
CA PRO A 54 -15.92 -11.76 7.02
C PRO A 54 -16.28 -11.78 5.54
N GLN A 55 -16.19 -10.62 4.91
CA GLN A 55 -16.44 -10.45 3.47
C GLN A 55 -15.39 -9.52 2.85
N ALA A 56 -15.20 -9.65 1.55
CA ALA A 56 -14.30 -8.84 0.73
C ALA A 56 -14.98 -8.48 -0.61
N GLY A 57 -16.29 -8.27 -0.57
CA GLY A 57 -17.13 -8.00 -1.73
C GLY A 57 -16.95 -6.55 -2.20
N ASN A 58 -17.15 -5.59 -1.30
CA ASN A 58 -17.04 -4.18 -1.63
C ASN A 58 -15.61 -3.66 -1.41
N VAL A 59 -14.95 -3.23 -2.48
CA VAL A 59 -13.53 -2.85 -2.46
C VAL A 59 -13.35 -1.44 -2.99
N TRP A 60 -12.53 -0.68 -2.28
CA TRP A 60 -12.15 0.67 -2.66
C TRP A 60 -10.66 0.72 -2.99
N ILE A 61 -10.34 1.25 -4.16
CA ILE A 61 -8.98 1.39 -4.67
C ILE A 61 -8.71 2.88 -4.85
N SER A 62 -7.69 3.40 -4.19
CA SER A 62 -7.22 4.78 -4.36
C SER A 62 -5.81 4.78 -4.92
N VAL A 63 -5.65 5.32 -6.13
CA VAL A 63 -4.32 5.54 -6.73
C VAL A 63 -3.91 6.98 -6.49
N PHE A 64 -2.83 7.16 -5.74
CA PHE A 64 -2.24 8.47 -5.46
C PHE A 64 -1.10 8.74 -6.44
N ALA A 65 -1.12 9.90 -7.10
CA ALA A 65 -0.10 10.26 -8.08
C ALA A 65 0.67 11.52 -7.67
N GLY A 66 1.99 11.49 -7.87
CA GLY A 66 2.90 12.59 -7.56
C GLY A 66 4.26 12.42 -8.24
N ASP A 67 4.81 13.49 -8.80
CA ASP A 67 6.15 13.48 -9.38
C ASP A 67 7.24 13.77 -8.34
N HIS A 68 8.47 13.35 -8.65
CA HIS A 68 9.62 13.52 -7.77
C HIS A 68 10.75 14.31 -8.43
N GLY A 69 11.19 15.39 -7.78
CA GLY A 69 12.31 16.20 -8.25
C GLY A 69 13.63 15.43 -8.38
N VAL A 70 13.78 14.30 -7.67
CA VAL A 70 14.96 13.43 -7.81
C VAL A 70 15.10 12.81 -9.20
N ALA A 71 14.07 12.86 -10.05
CA ALA A 71 14.19 12.45 -11.44
C ALA A 71 15.24 13.27 -12.22
N GLU A 72 15.54 14.50 -11.80
CA GLU A 72 16.63 15.32 -12.35
C GLU A 72 18.00 14.64 -12.25
N GLU A 73 18.17 13.71 -11.30
CA GLU A 73 19.40 12.95 -11.08
C GLU A 73 19.50 11.74 -12.02
N GLY A 74 18.59 11.53 -12.98
CA GLY A 74 18.70 10.43 -13.95
C GLY A 74 18.45 9.04 -13.36
N VAL A 75 17.60 8.94 -12.33
CA VAL A 75 17.31 7.70 -11.60
C VAL A 75 16.08 6.93 -12.12
N SER A 76 15.60 7.25 -13.31
CA SER A 76 14.46 6.62 -13.98
C SER A 76 14.75 6.44 -15.47
N ALA A 77 14.28 5.33 -16.05
CA ALA A 77 14.35 5.08 -17.49
C ALA A 77 13.33 5.90 -18.30
N PHE A 78 12.32 6.47 -17.63
CA PHE A 78 11.22 7.21 -18.26
C PHE A 78 11.22 8.69 -17.84
N PRO A 79 10.79 9.60 -18.74
CA PRO A 79 10.66 11.02 -18.45
C PRO A 79 9.49 11.29 -17.50
N GLN A 80 9.58 12.36 -16.69
CA GLN A 80 8.52 12.74 -15.73
C GLN A 80 7.13 12.96 -16.37
N ALA A 81 7.06 13.32 -17.65
CA ALA A 81 5.80 13.48 -18.37
C ALA A 81 4.90 12.22 -18.32
N VAL A 82 5.50 11.03 -18.17
CA VAL A 82 4.78 9.75 -18.10
C VAL A 82 3.79 9.70 -16.93
N THR A 83 4.06 10.37 -15.80
CA THR A 83 3.12 10.43 -14.67
C THR A 83 1.77 11.02 -15.12
N ALA A 84 1.79 12.17 -15.79
CA ALA A 84 0.59 12.83 -16.29
C ALA A 84 -0.12 12.02 -17.40
N GLU A 85 0.66 11.35 -18.27
CA GLU A 85 0.13 10.47 -19.31
C GLU A 85 -0.61 9.27 -18.71
N MET A 86 -0.05 8.68 -17.65
CA MET A 86 -0.65 7.54 -16.98
C MET A 86 -1.86 7.93 -16.14
N ILE A 87 -1.90 9.13 -15.55
CA ILE A 87 -3.13 9.65 -14.93
C ILE A 87 -4.26 9.73 -15.96
N LYS A 88 -3.98 10.24 -17.17
CA LYS A 88 -4.96 10.23 -18.27
C LYS A 88 -5.34 8.80 -18.67
N ASN A 89 -4.42 7.85 -18.62
CA ASN A 89 -4.68 6.44 -18.91
C ASN A 89 -5.58 5.79 -17.85
N PHE A 90 -5.37 6.08 -16.56
CA PHE A 90 -6.27 5.63 -15.48
C PHE A 90 -7.69 6.16 -15.71
N ALA A 91 -7.82 7.46 -15.98
CA ALA A 91 -9.11 8.12 -16.23
C ALA A 91 -9.85 7.55 -17.45
N ARG A 92 -9.12 7.14 -18.49
CA ARG A 92 -9.68 6.49 -19.69
C ARG A 92 -9.97 5.00 -19.49
N GLY A 93 -9.58 4.42 -18.36
CA GLY A 93 -9.81 3.02 -18.03
C GLY A 93 -8.84 2.03 -18.69
N GLY A 94 -7.73 2.52 -19.26
CA GLY A 94 -6.79 1.73 -20.06
C GLY A 94 -5.57 1.20 -19.29
N ALA A 95 -5.32 1.71 -18.08
CA ALA A 95 -4.25 1.20 -17.22
C ALA A 95 -4.61 -0.16 -16.59
N ALA A 96 -3.59 -0.90 -16.14
CA ALA A 96 -3.78 -2.25 -15.61
C ALA A 96 -4.74 -2.26 -14.41
N ILE A 97 -4.52 -1.36 -13.44
CA ILE A 97 -5.42 -1.24 -12.28
C ILE A 97 -6.85 -0.87 -12.69
N SER A 98 -7.03 -0.05 -13.73
CA SER A 98 -8.37 0.32 -14.20
C SER A 98 -9.11 -0.84 -14.84
N VAL A 99 -8.41 -1.69 -15.59
CA VAL A 99 -8.97 -2.93 -16.15
C VAL A 99 -9.33 -3.89 -15.02
N LEU A 100 -8.43 -4.10 -14.06
CA LEU A 100 -8.64 -4.99 -12.92
C LEU A 100 -9.79 -4.52 -12.03
N ALA A 101 -9.84 -3.23 -11.69
CA ALA A 101 -10.91 -2.67 -10.87
C ALA A 101 -12.29 -2.92 -11.49
N ARG A 102 -12.43 -2.68 -12.80
CA ARG A 102 -13.67 -2.96 -13.52
C ARG A 102 -14.02 -4.45 -13.53
N HIS A 103 -13.05 -5.32 -13.81
CA HIS A 103 -13.27 -6.77 -13.80
C HIS A 103 -13.68 -7.30 -12.43
N LEU A 104 -13.10 -6.73 -11.36
CA LEU A 104 -13.36 -7.10 -9.98
C LEU A 104 -14.58 -6.39 -9.38
N ALA A 105 -15.24 -5.50 -10.13
CA ALA A 105 -16.29 -4.60 -9.64
C ALA A 105 -15.84 -3.83 -8.37
N ALA A 106 -14.58 -3.40 -8.35
CA ALA A 106 -14.04 -2.53 -7.31
C ALA A 106 -14.18 -1.05 -7.72
N THR A 107 -14.41 -0.18 -6.74
CA THR A 107 -14.41 1.27 -6.99
C THR A 107 -12.96 1.74 -7.12
N LEU A 108 -12.66 2.46 -8.19
CA LEU A 108 -11.35 3.09 -8.41
C LEU A 108 -11.49 4.61 -8.36
N GLU A 109 -10.69 5.27 -7.52
CA GLU A 109 -10.44 6.71 -7.58
C GLU A 109 -8.97 7.01 -7.88
N VAL A 110 -8.72 8.10 -8.60
CA VAL A 110 -7.38 8.57 -8.93
C VAL A 110 -7.22 9.97 -8.36
N ILE A 111 -6.13 10.20 -7.64
CA ILE A 111 -5.87 11.43 -6.91
C ILE A 111 -4.52 11.97 -7.35
N ASP A 112 -4.54 13.10 -8.06
CA ASP A 112 -3.34 13.86 -8.41
C ASP A 112 -2.98 14.81 -7.27
N LEU A 113 -1.90 14.47 -6.56
CA LEU A 113 -1.36 15.26 -5.46
C LEU A 113 -0.35 16.29 -5.94
N GLY A 114 0.16 16.18 -7.17
CA GLY A 114 1.14 17.10 -7.71
C GLY A 114 2.01 16.50 -8.80
N THR A 115 1.64 16.73 -10.05
CA THR A 115 2.47 16.43 -11.23
C THR A 115 3.37 17.61 -11.61
N ALA A 116 4.60 17.33 -12.04
CA ALA A 116 5.61 18.34 -12.38
C ALA A 116 5.20 19.19 -13.60
N GLY A 117 4.54 18.55 -14.57
CA GLY A 117 4.00 19.21 -15.77
C GLY A 117 2.74 20.03 -15.52
N GLY A 118 2.05 19.81 -14.39
CA GLY A 118 0.67 20.23 -14.20
C GLY A 118 -0.31 19.34 -14.96
N LEU A 119 -1.50 19.18 -14.42
CA LEU A 119 -2.55 18.36 -15.01
C LEU A 119 -3.90 18.94 -14.61
N ASP A 120 -4.55 19.62 -15.55
CA ASP A 120 -5.85 20.24 -15.33
C ASP A 120 -6.93 19.56 -16.18
N GLY A 121 -8.12 19.41 -15.60
CA GLY A 121 -9.33 19.06 -16.34
C GLY A 121 -9.39 17.62 -16.84
N VAL A 122 -8.74 16.66 -16.16
CA VAL A 122 -8.92 15.23 -16.47
C VAL A 122 -10.19 14.72 -15.77
N PRO A 123 -11.26 14.36 -16.50
CA PRO A 123 -12.49 13.88 -15.88
C PRO A 123 -12.24 12.62 -15.03
N GLY A 124 -12.86 12.56 -13.87
CA GLY A 124 -12.72 11.41 -12.96
C GLY A 124 -11.44 11.40 -12.12
N VAL A 125 -10.59 12.43 -12.22
CA VAL A 125 -9.40 12.59 -11.37
C VAL A 125 -9.65 13.68 -10.33
N ARG A 126 -9.33 13.39 -9.07
CA ARG A 126 -9.31 14.38 -7.99
C ARG A 126 -7.98 15.12 -8.02
N HIS A 127 -8.00 16.42 -8.24
CA HIS A 127 -6.80 17.26 -8.22
C HIS A 127 -6.69 18.02 -6.90
N VAL A 128 -5.58 17.80 -6.18
CA VAL A 128 -5.28 18.49 -4.90
C VAL A 128 -4.13 19.48 -5.07
N ALA A 129 -3.17 19.19 -5.95
CA ALA A 129 -2.05 20.06 -6.34
C ALA A 129 -1.27 20.67 -5.14
N LEU A 130 -0.61 19.81 -4.36
CA LEU A 130 0.28 20.22 -3.25
C LEU A 130 1.57 20.90 -3.73
N GLY A 131 1.89 20.78 -5.02
CA GLY A 131 3.05 21.36 -5.68
C GLY A 131 3.26 20.75 -7.07
N ARG A 132 4.27 21.22 -7.81
CA ARG A 132 4.69 20.65 -9.11
C ARG A 132 5.65 19.48 -8.89
N GLY A 133 5.16 18.42 -8.25
CA GLY A 133 5.98 17.34 -7.72
C GLY A 133 6.71 17.72 -6.42
N SER A 134 7.27 16.72 -5.76
CA SER A 134 8.13 16.90 -4.59
C SER A 134 9.47 17.50 -5.01
N ALA A 135 10.16 18.16 -4.08
CA ALA A 135 11.50 18.66 -4.32
C ALA A 135 12.51 17.50 -4.46
N ASN A 136 13.67 17.80 -5.05
CA ASN A 136 14.74 16.81 -5.19
C ASN A 136 15.36 16.49 -3.82
N LEU A 137 15.07 15.28 -3.31
CA LEU A 137 15.57 14.76 -2.04
C LEU A 137 17.10 14.72 -1.93
N ALA A 138 17.83 14.72 -3.06
CA ALA A 138 19.30 14.77 -3.05
C ALA A 138 19.85 16.19 -2.81
N ARG A 139 18.99 17.22 -2.80
CA ARG A 139 19.37 18.63 -2.68
C ARG A 139 18.70 19.34 -1.52
N THR A 140 17.47 18.96 -1.18
CA THR A 140 16.68 19.57 -0.10
C THR A 140 15.60 18.61 0.37
N ALA A 141 14.85 18.95 1.42
CA ALA A 141 13.71 18.15 1.85
C ALA A 141 12.65 18.06 0.73
N ALA A 142 12.18 16.85 0.42
CA ALA A 142 11.19 16.59 -0.61
C ALA A 142 9.87 17.37 -0.43
N MET A 143 9.48 17.63 0.82
CA MET A 143 8.24 18.33 1.16
C MET A 143 8.46 19.41 2.23
N SER A 144 7.69 20.49 2.16
CA SER A 144 7.46 21.36 3.31
C SER A 144 6.60 20.65 4.37
N GLU A 145 6.54 21.18 5.59
CA GLU A 145 5.63 20.67 6.63
C GLU A 145 4.16 20.72 6.19
N SER A 146 3.75 21.81 5.51
CA SER A 146 2.39 21.96 5.02
C SER A 146 2.05 20.97 3.90
N GLN A 147 3.01 20.67 3.03
CA GLN A 147 2.84 19.67 1.97
C GLN A 147 2.72 18.27 2.54
N LEU A 148 3.56 17.89 3.51
CA LEU A 148 3.45 16.62 4.22
C LEU A 148 2.08 16.48 4.89
N ALA A 149 1.65 17.51 5.62
CA ALA A 149 0.36 17.53 6.29
C ALA A 149 -0.80 17.39 5.28
N GLY A 150 -0.74 18.11 4.16
CA GLY A 150 -1.73 17.99 3.08
C GLY A 150 -1.80 16.58 2.50
N ALA A 151 -0.66 15.99 2.16
CA ALA A 151 -0.60 14.62 1.61
C ALA A 151 -1.20 13.58 2.58
N LEU A 152 -0.79 13.61 3.85
CA LEU A 152 -1.33 12.73 4.88
C LEU A 152 -2.85 12.88 5.06
N LEU A 153 -3.36 14.11 5.02
CA LEU A 153 -4.79 14.39 5.13
C LEU A 153 -5.58 13.91 3.91
N GLU A 154 -5.03 13.99 2.70
CA GLU A 154 -5.67 13.43 1.51
C GLU A 154 -5.73 11.90 1.54
N GLY A 155 -4.66 11.27 2.04
CA GLY A 155 -4.67 9.84 2.36
C GLY A 155 -5.80 9.46 3.32
N ARG A 156 -5.89 10.18 4.44
CA ARG A 156 -6.99 10.01 5.40
C ARG A 156 -8.36 10.23 4.75
N ALA A 157 -8.50 11.27 3.93
CA ALA A 157 -9.76 11.56 3.25
C ALA A 157 -10.17 10.43 2.29
N ALA A 158 -9.22 9.78 1.62
CA ALA A 158 -9.47 8.60 0.78
C ALA A 158 -10.01 7.41 1.60
N ALA A 159 -9.38 7.11 2.74
CA ALA A 159 -9.87 6.07 3.64
C ALA A 159 -11.30 6.36 4.15
N LEU A 160 -11.60 7.61 4.51
CA LEU A 160 -12.94 8.02 4.94
C LEU A 160 -13.99 7.92 3.82
N ARG A 161 -13.61 8.20 2.56
CA ARG A 161 -14.49 7.96 1.40
C ARG A 161 -14.77 6.47 1.21
N ALA A 162 -13.76 5.62 1.34
CA ALA A 162 -13.92 4.17 1.29
C ALA A 162 -14.92 3.66 2.35
N LEU A 163 -14.79 4.15 3.59
CA LEU A 163 -15.72 3.81 4.68
C LEU A 163 -17.14 4.31 4.44
N SER A 164 -17.29 5.54 3.94
CA SER A 164 -18.61 6.08 3.57
C SER A 164 -19.28 5.25 2.48
N ALA A 165 -18.49 4.71 1.55
CA ALA A 165 -18.92 3.77 0.54
C ALA A 165 -19.08 2.33 1.06
N ARG A 166 -18.91 2.08 2.36
CA ARG A 166 -18.98 0.78 3.03
C ARG A 166 -17.98 -0.24 2.48
N ALA A 167 -16.78 0.21 2.11
CA ALA A 167 -15.72 -0.69 1.68
C ALA A 167 -15.37 -1.67 2.81
N GLU A 168 -15.07 -2.90 2.43
CA GLU A 168 -14.68 -3.99 3.33
C GLU A 168 -13.18 -4.26 3.27
N VAL A 169 -12.53 -3.81 2.18
CA VAL A 169 -11.09 -3.81 1.96
C VAL A 169 -10.70 -2.54 1.20
N PHE A 170 -9.60 -1.93 1.63
CA PHE A 170 -8.95 -0.81 0.95
C PHE A 170 -7.70 -1.29 0.20
N ILE A 171 -7.48 -0.79 -1.01
CA ILE A 171 -6.25 -0.96 -1.77
C ILE A 171 -5.65 0.42 -2.05
N GLY A 172 -4.43 0.63 -1.60
CA GLY A 172 -3.63 1.80 -1.94
C GLY A 172 -2.72 1.50 -3.13
N GLY A 173 -2.83 2.31 -4.18
CA GLY A 173 -1.93 2.33 -5.32
C GLY A 173 -1.18 3.64 -5.42
N GLU A 174 -0.11 3.65 -6.19
CA GLU A 174 0.73 4.83 -6.41
C GLU A 174 1.07 5.01 -7.88
N MET A 175 1.45 6.23 -8.25
CA MET A 175 2.04 6.51 -9.55
C MET A 175 2.96 7.72 -9.45
N GLY A 176 4.20 7.59 -9.90
CA GLY A 176 5.14 8.70 -9.93
C GLY A 176 6.47 8.32 -10.56
N ILE A 177 6.97 9.14 -11.47
CA ILE A 177 8.32 8.93 -11.98
C ILE A 177 9.35 9.21 -10.90
N ALA A 178 10.34 8.31 -10.81
CA ALA A 178 11.41 8.27 -9.81
C ALA A 178 10.98 7.95 -8.36
N ASN A 179 9.71 7.59 -8.13
CA ASN A 179 9.23 7.27 -6.79
C ASN A 179 9.86 6.01 -6.16
N THR A 180 10.38 5.07 -6.96
CA THR A 180 11.17 3.93 -6.43
C THR A 180 12.41 4.43 -5.68
N THR A 181 13.04 5.52 -6.12
CA THR A 181 14.18 6.15 -5.44
C THR A 181 13.77 6.71 -4.09
N ALA A 182 12.66 7.46 -4.04
CA ALA A 182 12.12 8.00 -2.79
C ALA A 182 11.68 6.88 -1.83
N ALA A 183 10.99 5.86 -2.33
CA ALA A 183 10.58 4.70 -1.54
C ALA A 183 11.78 3.92 -0.97
N THR A 184 12.85 3.75 -1.75
CA THR A 184 14.10 3.13 -1.27
C THR A 184 14.79 4.02 -0.23
N ALA A 185 14.89 5.33 -0.46
CA ALA A 185 15.50 6.25 0.49
C ALA A 185 14.75 6.25 1.84
N LEU A 186 13.42 6.28 1.80
CA LEU A 186 12.57 6.16 2.98
C LEU A 186 12.76 4.81 3.69
N ALA A 187 12.78 3.71 2.94
CA ALA A 187 13.00 2.38 3.52
C ALA A 187 14.39 2.26 4.17
N CYS A 188 15.44 2.80 3.53
CA CYS A 188 16.79 2.88 4.10
C CYS A 188 16.80 3.66 5.42
N ALA A 189 16.16 4.82 5.45
CA ALA A 189 16.06 5.64 6.65
C ALA A 189 15.37 4.92 7.81
N LEU A 190 14.21 4.31 7.55
CA LEU A 190 13.38 3.66 8.59
C LEU A 190 13.90 2.29 9.04
N LEU A 191 14.71 1.62 8.23
CA LEU A 191 15.32 0.32 8.56
C LEU A 191 16.79 0.42 8.96
N HIS A 192 17.40 1.60 8.82
CA HIS A 192 18.85 1.81 8.97
C HIS A 192 19.67 0.90 8.04
N GLU A 193 19.24 0.77 6.79
CA GLU A 193 19.86 -0.10 5.78
C GLU A 193 20.57 0.71 4.69
N LYS A 194 21.60 0.10 4.08
CA LYS A 194 22.33 0.72 2.97
C LYS A 194 21.54 0.65 1.66
N PRO A 195 21.63 1.66 0.78
CA PRO A 195 20.92 1.65 -0.52
C PRO A 195 21.18 0.41 -1.36
N ALA A 196 22.42 -0.08 -1.37
CA ALA A 196 22.81 -1.27 -2.13
C ALA A 196 22.05 -2.56 -1.75
N ARG A 197 21.37 -2.61 -0.59
CA ARG A 197 20.54 -3.76 -0.19
C ARG A 197 19.09 -3.66 -0.66
N LEU A 198 18.61 -2.45 -0.95
CA LEU A 198 17.19 -2.19 -1.19
C LEU A 198 16.89 -1.65 -2.58
N ALA A 199 17.83 -0.94 -3.20
CA ALA A 199 17.63 -0.33 -4.50
C ALA A 199 17.49 -1.38 -5.60
N GLY A 200 16.48 -1.18 -6.44
CA GLY A 200 16.17 -2.03 -7.58
C GLY A 200 16.16 -1.28 -8.91
N PRO A 201 15.99 -2.02 -10.02
CA PRO A 201 15.90 -1.46 -11.35
C PRO A 201 14.64 -0.61 -11.54
N GLY A 202 13.60 -0.79 -10.72
CA GLY A 202 12.34 -0.07 -10.84
C GLY A 202 11.73 -0.24 -12.23
N THR A 203 11.61 0.87 -12.95
CA THR A 203 11.06 0.92 -14.32
C THR A 203 11.96 0.31 -15.40
N GLY A 204 13.14 -0.23 -15.04
CA GLY A 204 13.99 -1.00 -15.96
C GLY A 204 15.42 -0.48 -16.12
N LEU A 205 15.99 0.16 -15.09
CA LEU A 205 17.40 0.54 -15.10
C LEU A 205 18.31 -0.70 -15.23
N ASP A 206 19.44 -0.52 -15.90
CA ASP A 206 20.52 -1.50 -15.90
C ASP A 206 21.37 -1.44 -14.62
N ALA A 207 22.39 -2.28 -14.52
CA ALA A 207 23.28 -2.32 -13.34
C ALA A 207 23.98 -0.98 -13.07
N SER A 208 24.33 -0.21 -14.11
CA SER A 208 24.96 1.10 -13.96
C SER A 208 23.98 2.14 -13.43
N GLY A 209 22.74 2.13 -13.93
CA GLY A 209 21.65 2.98 -13.46
C GLY A 209 21.27 2.67 -12.02
N VAL A 210 21.26 1.39 -11.61
CA VAL A 210 21.04 1.00 -10.21
C VAL A 210 22.18 1.47 -9.32
N ALA A 211 23.44 1.34 -9.76
CA ALA A 211 24.60 1.82 -9.01
C ALA A 211 24.55 3.35 -8.82
N HIS A 212 24.19 4.10 -9.87
CA HIS A 212 23.98 5.54 -9.80
C HIS A 212 22.83 5.91 -8.85
N LYS A 213 21.68 5.22 -8.95
CA LYS A 213 20.56 5.39 -8.01
C LYS A 213 21.00 5.17 -6.55
N CYS A 214 21.80 4.14 -6.27
CA CYS A 214 22.36 3.91 -4.94
C CYS A 214 23.19 5.10 -4.43
N GLN A 215 24.00 5.71 -5.28
CA GLN A 215 24.82 6.88 -4.93
C GLN A 215 23.94 8.09 -4.61
N VAL A 216 22.93 8.38 -5.46
CA VAL A 216 21.96 9.47 -5.23
C VAL A 216 21.23 9.29 -3.90
N ILE A 217 20.77 8.06 -3.60
CA ILE A 217 20.11 7.76 -2.32
C ILE A 217 21.08 7.95 -1.15
N ALA A 218 22.32 7.45 -1.26
CA ALA A 218 23.32 7.61 -0.20
C ALA A 218 23.57 9.11 0.10
N SER A 219 23.76 9.94 -0.94
CA SER A 219 23.94 11.37 -0.78
C SER A 219 22.75 12.06 -0.11
N ALA A 220 21.52 11.64 -0.42
CA ALA A 220 20.32 12.17 0.23
C ALA A 220 20.21 11.77 1.71
N LEU A 221 20.55 10.52 2.04
CA LEU A 221 20.60 10.04 3.42
C LEU A 221 21.64 10.82 4.24
N ASP A 222 22.83 11.06 3.67
CA ASP A 222 23.89 11.84 4.30
C ASP A 222 23.50 13.31 4.49
N LEU A 223 22.87 13.92 3.48
CA LEU A 223 22.39 15.32 3.52
C LEU A 223 21.41 15.55 4.68
N HIS A 224 20.50 14.61 4.91
CA HIS A 224 19.46 14.75 5.92
C HIS A 224 19.86 14.21 7.30
N GLY A 225 20.83 13.29 7.36
CA GLY A 225 21.47 12.82 8.58
C GLY A 225 20.48 12.39 9.67
N SER A 226 20.72 12.84 10.90
CA SER A 226 19.94 12.43 12.08
C SER A 226 18.48 12.88 12.07
N ALA A 227 18.09 13.83 11.20
CA ALA A 227 16.69 14.21 11.05
C ALA A 227 15.84 13.03 10.58
N LEU A 228 16.43 12.07 9.86
CA LEU A 228 15.75 10.87 9.37
C LEU A 228 15.43 9.84 10.47
N HIS A 229 15.92 10.03 11.71
CA HIS A 229 15.56 9.15 12.82
C HIS A 229 14.11 9.35 13.29
N GLU A 230 13.52 10.51 13.01
CA GLU A 230 12.12 10.77 13.28
C GLU A 230 11.28 10.37 12.04
N PRO A 231 10.30 9.47 12.17
CA PRO A 231 9.56 8.94 11.02
C PRO A 231 8.84 9.98 10.16
N SER A 232 8.27 11.03 10.77
CA SER A 232 7.59 12.09 10.01
C SER A 232 8.57 12.95 9.22
N GLU A 233 9.76 13.23 9.76
CA GLU A 233 10.86 13.91 9.08
C GLU A 233 11.49 13.04 8.00
N ALA A 234 11.62 11.73 8.22
CA ALA A 234 12.05 10.80 7.17
C ALA A 234 11.09 10.85 5.98
N LEU A 235 9.78 10.71 6.24
CA LEU A 235 8.76 10.81 5.21
C LEU A 235 8.77 12.18 4.51
N ARG A 236 8.91 13.27 5.27
CA ARG A 236 8.99 14.64 4.74
C ARG A 236 10.19 14.89 3.84
N ARG A 237 11.35 14.37 4.22
CA ARG A 237 12.63 14.71 3.59
C ARG A 237 12.94 13.85 2.39
N VAL A 238 12.68 12.54 2.47
CA VAL A 238 13.06 11.58 1.43
C VAL A 238 11.89 10.82 0.80
N GLY A 239 10.65 11.08 1.23
CA GLY A 239 9.45 10.51 0.62
C GLY A 239 8.94 11.30 -0.60
N GLY A 240 7.65 11.16 -0.87
CA GLY A 240 6.91 11.92 -1.89
C GLY A 240 5.46 12.11 -1.49
N PHE A 241 4.71 12.90 -2.25
CA PHE A 241 3.32 13.22 -1.93
C PHE A 241 2.45 11.96 -1.88
N GLU A 242 2.59 11.07 -2.87
CA GLU A 242 1.83 9.83 -2.99
C GLU A 242 2.22 8.79 -1.94
N ILE A 243 3.51 8.70 -1.57
CA ILE A 243 3.97 7.83 -0.48
C ILE A 243 3.40 8.33 0.86
N ALA A 244 3.39 9.65 1.10
CA ALA A 244 2.82 10.23 2.30
C ALA A 244 1.30 10.07 2.36
N ALA A 245 0.60 10.21 1.23
CA ALA A 245 -0.83 9.95 1.16
C ALA A 245 -1.16 8.47 1.39
N LEU A 246 -0.40 7.54 0.83
CA LEU A 246 -0.56 6.11 1.14
C LEU A 246 -0.38 5.85 2.64
N ALA A 247 0.67 6.39 3.25
CA ALA A 247 0.89 6.25 4.69
C ALA A 247 -0.30 6.82 5.50
N GLY A 248 -0.81 7.99 5.13
CA GLY A 248 -1.99 8.59 5.75
C GLY A 248 -3.26 7.73 5.58
N ALA A 249 -3.48 7.18 4.39
CA ALA A 249 -4.60 6.28 4.12
C ALA A 249 -4.52 5.02 4.97
N TYR A 250 -3.33 4.43 5.11
CA TYR A 250 -3.11 3.22 5.89
C TYR A 250 -3.33 3.44 7.38
N VAL A 251 -2.83 4.53 7.95
CA VAL A 251 -3.10 4.89 9.35
C VAL A 251 -4.60 5.07 9.57
N ALA A 252 -5.27 5.83 8.70
CA ALA A 252 -6.71 6.07 8.82
C ALA A 252 -7.54 4.79 8.66
N CYS A 253 -7.20 3.91 7.72
CA CYS A 253 -7.86 2.62 7.57
C CYS A 253 -7.77 1.79 8.85
N ALA A 254 -6.58 1.69 9.45
CA ALA A 254 -6.38 0.95 10.69
C ALA A 254 -7.11 1.58 11.89
N GLN A 255 -7.15 2.90 11.99
CA GLN A 255 -7.92 3.62 13.03
C GLN A 255 -9.43 3.35 12.94
N GLU A 256 -9.94 3.16 11.73
CA GLU A 256 -11.37 2.95 11.48
C GLU A 256 -11.75 1.45 11.41
N GLY A 257 -10.76 0.56 11.41
CA GLY A 257 -10.97 -0.88 11.33
C GLY A 257 -11.16 -1.42 9.92
N LEU A 258 -10.68 -0.72 8.90
CA LEU A 258 -10.74 -1.14 7.49
C LEU A 258 -9.45 -1.92 7.12
N PRO A 259 -9.54 -3.22 6.78
CA PRO A 259 -8.39 -3.98 6.28
C PRO A 259 -7.78 -3.34 5.02
N VAL A 260 -6.46 -3.35 4.96
CA VAL A 260 -5.70 -2.84 3.81
C VAL A 260 -5.01 -4.01 3.10
N LEU A 261 -5.20 -4.13 1.79
CA LEU A 261 -4.41 -5.02 0.95
C LEU A 261 -3.28 -4.23 0.29
N VAL A 262 -2.08 -4.38 0.85
CA VAL A 262 -0.85 -3.69 0.45
C VAL A 262 -0.31 -4.29 -0.83
N ASP A 263 0.01 -3.43 -1.80
CA ASP A 263 0.54 -3.79 -3.12
C ASP A 263 2.04 -4.16 -3.07
N GLY A 264 2.88 -3.57 -3.93
CA GLY A 264 4.29 -3.90 -4.07
C GLY A 264 5.23 -3.07 -3.19
N PHE A 265 6.43 -2.83 -3.72
CA PHE A 265 7.54 -2.19 -3.00
C PHE A 265 7.21 -0.82 -2.43
N ILE A 266 6.65 0.09 -3.24
CA ILE A 266 6.41 1.48 -2.84
C ILE A 266 5.28 1.55 -1.81
N ALA A 267 4.18 0.82 -2.06
CA ALA A 267 3.11 0.63 -1.09
C ALA A 267 3.61 0.05 0.23
N SER A 268 4.56 -0.89 0.20
CA SER A 268 5.15 -1.45 1.42
C SER A 268 6.08 -0.47 2.15
N SER A 269 6.76 0.42 1.42
CA SER A 269 7.54 1.50 2.04
C SER A 269 6.63 2.51 2.76
N ALA A 270 5.48 2.86 2.14
CA ALA A 270 4.44 3.66 2.79
C ALA A 270 3.81 2.93 4.00
N ALA A 271 3.61 1.61 3.92
CA ALA A 271 3.15 0.80 5.05
C ALA A 271 4.14 0.80 6.21
N LEU A 272 5.44 0.72 5.94
CA LEU A 272 6.47 0.87 6.97
C LEU A 272 6.44 2.28 7.58
N ALA A 273 6.30 3.32 6.77
CA ALA A 273 6.15 4.68 7.28
C ALA A 273 4.92 4.82 8.18
N ALA A 274 3.78 4.26 7.77
CA ALA A 274 2.56 4.23 8.56
C ALA A 274 2.76 3.54 9.93
N GLU A 275 3.41 2.38 9.95
CA GLU A 275 3.74 1.64 11.18
C GLU A 275 4.67 2.43 12.11
N ARG A 276 5.62 3.19 11.53
CA ARG A 276 6.52 4.03 12.34
C ARG A 276 5.85 5.31 12.85
N LEU A 277 4.89 5.85 12.11
CA LEU A 277 4.11 7.04 12.51
C LEU A 277 3.04 6.71 13.56
N CYS A 278 2.39 5.54 13.42
CA CYS A 278 1.33 5.06 14.30
C CYS A 278 1.53 3.56 14.56
N PRO A 279 2.28 3.18 15.61
CA PRO A 279 2.57 1.77 15.89
C PRO A 279 1.30 0.92 16.05
N GLY A 280 1.31 -0.28 15.46
CA GLY A 280 0.21 -1.24 15.49
C GLY A 280 -0.70 -1.21 14.26
N VAL A 281 -0.61 -0.20 13.38
CA VAL A 281 -1.41 -0.18 12.14
C VAL A 281 -1.08 -1.36 11.22
N GLY A 282 0.11 -1.94 11.34
CA GLY A 282 0.55 -3.14 10.63
C GLY A 282 -0.35 -4.37 10.84
N GLU A 283 -1.11 -4.43 11.94
CA GLU A 283 -2.08 -5.51 12.18
C GLU A 283 -3.19 -5.54 11.11
N PHE A 284 -3.51 -4.39 10.51
CA PHE A 284 -4.52 -4.23 9.46
C PHE A 284 -3.99 -4.51 8.04
N PHE A 285 -2.70 -4.80 7.87
CA PHE A 285 -2.08 -4.98 6.56
C PHE A 285 -2.06 -6.45 6.12
N LEU A 286 -2.75 -6.72 5.02
CA LEU A 286 -2.63 -7.95 4.23
C LEU A 286 -1.67 -7.68 3.08
N PHE A 287 -0.70 -8.55 2.83
CA PHE A 287 0.32 -8.34 1.80
C PHE A 287 -0.01 -9.13 0.54
N SER A 288 -0.16 -8.45 -0.59
CA SER A 288 -0.69 -9.06 -1.82
C SER A 288 0.29 -10.01 -2.51
N HIS A 289 1.46 -9.52 -2.91
CA HIS A 289 2.42 -10.27 -3.72
C HIS A 289 3.85 -9.95 -3.31
N ALA A 290 4.76 -10.92 -3.50
CA ALA A 290 6.19 -10.70 -3.44
C ALA A 290 6.60 -9.97 -4.72
N SER A 291 6.91 -8.68 -4.59
CA SER A 291 7.34 -7.86 -5.71
C SER A 291 8.73 -8.26 -6.16
N ALA A 292 8.99 -8.16 -7.47
CA ALA A 292 10.32 -8.42 -8.04
C ALA A 292 11.35 -7.32 -7.70
N GLU A 293 10.96 -6.22 -7.04
CA GLU A 293 11.92 -5.24 -6.54
C GLU A 293 12.74 -5.82 -5.37
N PRO A 294 14.09 -5.83 -5.43
CA PRO A 294 14.95 -6.53 -4.46
C PRO A 294 14.71 -6.14 -2.99
N GLY A 295 14.45 -4.85 -2.73
CA GLY A 295 14.20 -4.35 -1.40
C GLY A 295 12.87 -4.79 -0.78
N HIS A 296 11.96 -5.39 -1.55
CA HIS A 296 10.62 -5.73 -1.06
C HIS A 296 10.62 -6.80 0.01
N ALA A 297 11.44 -7.85 -0.16
CA ALA A 297 11.55 -8.91 0.84
C ALA A 297 11.95 -8.38 2.24
N ARG A 298 12.85 -7.39 2.27
CA ARG A 298 13.29 -6.76 3.52
C ARG A 298 12.18 -5.92 4.18
N LEU A 299 11.37 -5.21 3.38
CA LEU A 299 10.20 -4.49 3.89
C LEU A 299 9.15 -5.44 4.47
N ILE A 300 8.87 -6.54 3.77
CA ILE A 300 7.94 -7.58 4.22
C ILE A 300 8.41 -8.19 5.55
N GLU A 301 9.68 -8.51 5.68
CA GLU A 301 10.25 -9.00 6.94
C GLU A 301 10.07 -7.98 8.08
N ALA A 302 10.43 -6.72 7.85
CA ALA A 302 10.30 -5.66 8.85
C ALA A 302 8.85 -5.45 9.32
N LEU A 303 7.90 -5.61 8.41
CA LEU A 303 6.46 -5.53 8.68
C LEU A 303 5.84 -6.86 9.15
N ARG A 304 6.66 -7.92 9.31
CA ARG A 304 6.22 -9.27 9.67
C ARG A 304 5.12 -9.79 8.71
N GLY A 305 5.22 -9.38 7.46
CA GLY A 305 4.25 -9.68 6.41
C GLY A 305 4.44 -11.07 5.83
N ARG A 306 3.39 -11.54 5.16
CA ARG A 306 3.41 -12.76 4.35
C ARG A 306 2.65 -12.48 3.04
N PRO A 307 3.34 -12.33 1.91
CA PRO A 307 2.69 -12.11 0.63
C PRO A 307 1.86 -13.33 0.21
N LEU A 308 0.74 -13.10 -0.46
CA LEU A 308 -0.15 -14.17 -0.93
C LEU A 308 0.29 -14.79 -2.26
N LEU A 309 0.98 -14.00 -3.09
CA LEU A 309 1.36 -14.37 -4.45
C LEU A 309 2.86 -14.18 -4.68
N SER A 310 3.44 -14.96 -5.59
CA SER A 310 4.80 -14.76 -6.11
C SER A 310 4.73 -14.88 -7.63
N LEU A 311 4.65 -13.73 -8.31
CA LEU A 311 4.35 -13.63 -9.75
C LEU A 311 5.30 -12.69 -10.50
N ASP A 312 6.43 -12.34 -9.88
CA ASP A 312 7.44 -11.42 -10.42
C ASP A 312 6.88 -10.03 -10.82
N LEU A 313 5.80 -9.60 -10.16
CA LEU A 313 5.15 -8.32 -10.42
C LEU A 313 5.97 -7.16 -9.86
N ARG A 314 6.03 -6.07 -10.63
CA ARG A 314 6.72 -4.82 -10.27
C ARG A 314 6.13 -3.59 -10.96
N LEU A 315 4.86 -3.65 -11.36
CA LEU A 315 4.19 -2.54 -12.04
C LEU A 315 3.83 -1.41 -11.07
N GLY A 316 3.37 -1.75 -9.86
CA GLY A 316 2.81 -0.77 -8.93
C GLY A 316 1.32 -0.53 -9.18
N GLU A 317 0.86 0.70 -8.97
CA GLU A 317 -0.52 1.14 -9.23
C GLU A 317 -1.61 0.47 -8.35
N GLY A 318 -1.24 -0.41 -7.40
CA GLY A 318 -2.21 -1.26 -6.71
C GLY A 318 -2.58 -2.54 -7.49
N SER A 319 -1.90 -2.80 -8.61
CA SER A 319 -2.26 -3.87 -9.54
C SER A 319 -2.04 -5.28 -8.95
N GLY A 320 -0.97 -5.52 -8.20
CA GLY A 320 -0.72 -6.79 -7.53
C GLY A 320 -1.71 -7.06 -6.39
N ALA A 321 -2.10 -6.02 -5.66
CA ALA A 321 -3.20 -6.07 -4.70
C ALA A 321 -4.54 -6.44 -5.36
N ALA A 322 -4.87 -5.84 -6.50
CA ALA A 322 -6.06 -6.21 -7.25
C ALA A 322 -5.99 -7.67 -7.75
N VAL A 323 -4.83 -8.16 -8.19
CA VAL A 323 -4.63 -9.57 -8.58
C VAL A 323 -4.78 -10.53 -7.40
N ALA A 324 -4.41 -10.12 -6.18
CA ALA A 324 -4.57 -10.94 -4.97
C ALA A 324 -6.00 -10.93 -4.40
N LEU A 325 -6.83 -9.93 -4.73
CA LEU A 325 -8.18 -9.79 -4.18
C LEU A 325 -9.09 -11.03 -4.35
N PRO A 326 -9.09 -11.75 -5.49
CA PRO A 326 -9.84 -12.98 -5.63
C PRO A 326 -9.55 -14.01 -4.53
N LEU A 327 -8.30 -14.11 -4.03
CA LEU A 327 -7.96 -15.02 -2.93
C LEU A 327 -8.65 -14.63 -1.63
N LEU A 328 -8.74 -13.33 -1.32
CA LEU A 328 -9.48 -12.84 -0.13
C LEU A 328 -10.97 -13.15 -0.27
N ARG A 329 -11.55 -12.91 -1.46
CA ARG A 329 -12.96 -13.23 -1.73
C ARG A 329 -13.25 -14.73 -1.60
N LEU A 330 -12.37 -15.57 -2.14
CA LEU A 330 -12.48 -17.03 -2.03
C LEU A 330 -12.32 -17.49 -0.57
N ALA A 331 -11.40 -16.91 0.20
CA ALA A 331 -11.27 -17.20 1.63
C ALA A 331 -12.59 -16.90 2.38
N CYS A 332 -13.19 -15.73 2.16
CA CYS A 332 -14.49 -15.37 2.74
C CYS A 332 -15.62 -16.29 2.27
N ALA A 333 -15.68 -16.59 0.97
CA ALA A 333 -16.74 -17.41 0.38
C ALA A 333 -16.69 -18.86 0.87
N LEU A 334 -15.50 -19.47 0.92
CA LEU A 334 -15.31 -20.82 1.46
C LEU A 334 -15.66 -20.87 2.95
N HIS A 335 -15.17 -19.89 3.72
CA HIS A 335 -15.47 -19.81 5.15
C HIS A 335 -16.98 -19.65 5.43
N GLY A 336 -17.64 -18.74 4.73
CA GLY A 336 -19.06 -18.43 4.93
C GLY A 336 -20.02 -19.44 4.30
N GLY A 337 -19.61 -20.15 3.25
CA GLY A 337 -20.48 -20.94 2.39
C GLY A 337 -20.27 -22.45 2.41
N MET A 338 -19.13 -22.96 2.90
CA MET A 338 -18.99 -24.41 3.11
C MET A 338 -19.93 -24.89 4.22
N ALA A 339 -20.49 -26.09 4.01
CA ALA A 339 -21.21 -26.80 5.05
C ALA A 339 -20.25 -27.23 6.17
N THR A 340 -20.79 -27.38 7.37
CA THR A 340 -20.16 -28.09 8.46
C THR A 340 -20.35 -29.60 8.32
N PHE A 341 -19.53 -30.40 9.01
CA PHE A 341 -19.73 -31.86 9.09
C PHE A 341 -21.15 -32.22 9.56
N ALA A 342 -21.69 -31.46 10.51
CA ALA A 342 -23.05 -31.66 11.04
C ALA A 342 -24.12 -31.40 9.96
N GLU A 343 -24.02 -30.29 9.21
CA GLU A 343 -24.97 -29.94 8.14
C GLU A 343 -24.88 -30.92 6.96
N ALA A 344 -23.68 -31.41 6.65
CA ALA A 344 -23.44 -32.33 5.53
C ALA A 344 -23.74 -33.79 5.85
N ALA A 345 -24.10 -34.12 7.10
CA ALA A 345 -24.27 -35.49 7.60
C ALA A 345 -23.07 -36.40 7.30
N VAL A 346 -21.86 -35.83 7.25
CA VAL A 346 -20.63 -36.58 7.00
C VAL A 346 -20.13 -37.13 8.32
N SER A 347 -19.89 -38.44 8.37
CA SER A 347 -19.36 -39.11 9.56
C SER A 347 -18.05 -38.44 10.01
N THR A 348 -18.01 -38.04 11.28
CA THR A 348 -16.78 -37.60 11.92
C THR A 348 -15.87 -38.82 12.14
N LYS A 349 -14.56 -38.61 12.26
CA LYS A 349 -13.61 -39.70 12.60
C LYS A 349 -14.10 -40.45 13.84
N LEU A 350 -13.88 -41.77 13.85
CA LEU A 350 -13.93 -42.62 15.05
C LEU A 350 -12.98 -42.08 16.12
#